data_AF-A0A9D7LE97-F1
#
_entry.id   AF-A0A9D7LE97-F1
#
_cell.length_a   1.000
_cell.length_b   1.000
_cell.length_c   1.000
_cell.angle_alpha   90.00
_cell.angle_beta   90.00
_cell.angle_gamma   90.00
#
_symmetry.space_group_name_H-M   'P 1'
#
loop_
_entity.id
_entity.type
_entity.pdbx_description
1 polymer ?
#
loop_
_entity_poly.entity_id
_entity_poly.type
_entity_poly.pdbx_seq_one_letter_code
_entity_poly.pdbx_strand_id
1 'polypeptide(L)'
;MTIDYTFLCLALLILWFPRQWLRLGRKATRRMRWLRRSRSRLRDQTQVREPGDPRLFISEEFSKPRNFIDFLRALTGGLLIVGSSEWAVEAVIQYDAERVVQENAVDGIAYLRMALLLVGVLIQFIRYEGKFSFYAPLFYIGGLGFVLCGFNAGLFAFLIGWTINTAAPLSPAGFLSLYALLIFMLGLLFRGVHDGYVLFAGVVSFLPVLVSLLARRSLAIFTKRIK
;
A
#
# COMPACT_ATOMS: atom_id res chain seq x y z
N MET A 1 27.28 11.53 2.86
CA MET A 1 25.87 11.34 2.46
C MET A 1 25.70 11.92 1.09
N THR A 2 25.33 11.10 0.12
CA THR A 2 25.06 11.50 -1.25
C THR A 2 23.56 11.36 -1.49
N ILE A 3 22.96 12.36 -2.15
CA ILE A 3 21.53 12.38 -2.45
C ILE A 3 21.40 12.69 -3.93
N ASP A 4 20.80 11.77 -4.68
CA ASP A 4 20.36 12.10 -6.04
C ASP A 4 19.02 12.84 -5.95
N TYR A 5 19.08 14.17 -6.04
CA TYR A 5 17.88 15.00 -5.94
C TYR A 5 16.87 14.75 -7.06
N THR A 6 17.33 14.35 -8.25
CA THR A 6 16.46 14.08 -9.41
C THR A 6 15.62 12.84 -9.15
N PHE A 7 16.29 11.73 -8.80
CA PHE A 7 15.58 10.49 -8.46
C PHE A 7 14.81 10.61 -7.15
N LEU A 8 15.24 11.46 -6.20
CA LEU A 8 14.48 11.72 -4.98
C LEU A 8 13.17 12.41 -5.31
N CYS A 9 13.20 13.47 -6.12
CA CYS A 9 11.99 14.15 -6.56
C CYS A 9 11.04 13.19 -7.27
N LEU A 10 11.57 12.32 -8.13
CA LEU A 10 10.79 11.31 -8.84
C LEU A 10 10.19 10.26 -7.89
N ALA A 11 10.97 9.75 -6.93
CA ALA A 11 10.52 8.79 -5.93
C ALA A 11 9.40 9.37 -5.04
N LEU A 12 9.58 10.61 -4.57
CA LEU A 12 8.57 11.33 -3.79
C LEU A 12 7.31 11.59 -4.62
N LEU A 13 7.46 12.00 -5.88
CA LEU A 13 6.33 12.20 -6.77
C LEU A 13 5.54 10.90 -6.93
N ILE A 14 6.20 9.75 -7.14
CA ILE A 14 5.55 8.44 -7.28
C ILE A 14 4.88 7.99 -5.97
N LEU A 15 5.57 8.09 -4.83
CA LEU A 15 5.09 7.63 -3.53
C LEU A 15 3.94 8.48 -2.98
N TRP A 16 4.09 9.80 -3.04
CA TRP A 16 3.21 10.75 -2.39
C TRP A 16 2.07 11.19 -3.30
N PHE A 17 2.04 10.80 -4.57
CA PHE A 17 0.94 11.13 -5.46
C PHE A 17 -0.41 10.70 -4.85
N PRO A 18 -1.36 11.62 -4.65
CA PRO A 18 -2.64 11.26 -4.05
C PRO A 18 -3.45 10.37 -5.00
N ARG A 19 -3.93 9.23 -4.49
CA ARG A 19 -4.79 8.29 -5.24
C ARG A 19 -5.98 8.97 -5.94
N GLN A 20 -6.49 10.05 -5.36
CA GLN A 20 -7.62 10.81 -5.87
C GLN A 20 -7.37 11.48 -7.23
N TRP A 21 -6.11 11.80 -7.56
CA TRP A 21 -5.77 12.45 -8.83
C TRP A 21 -5.84 11.48 -10.02
N LEU A 22 -5.70 10.17 -9.77
CA LEU A 22 -5.96 9.13 -10.77
C LEU A 22 -7.44 9.09 -11.24
N ARG A 23 -8.36 9.82 -10.57
CA ARG A 23 -9.77 9.95 -11.00
C ARG A 23 -9.94 10.96 -12.13
N LEU A 24 -9.05 11.94 -12.27
CA LEU A 24 -9.16 13.03 -13.26
C LEU A 24 -9.08 12.49 -14.70
N GLY A 25 -8.16 11.54 -14.96
CA GLY A 25 -8.01 10.90 -16.28
C GLY A 25 -9.22 10.05 -16.73
N ARG A 26 -10.13 9.67 -15.82
CA ARG A 26 -11.32 8.87 -16.14
C ARG A 26 -12.50 9.66 -16.69
N LYS A 27 -12.47 11.00 -16.67
CA LYS A 27 -13.52 11.80 -17.32
C LYS A 27 -13.50 11.61 -18.85
N ALA A 28 -12.33 11.37 -19.45
CA ALA A 28 -12.17 11.09 -20.87
C ALA A 28 -12.73 9.72 -21.31
N THR A 29 -12.56 8.67 -20.48
CA THR A 29 -12.99 7.30 -20.82
C THR A 29 -14.46 6.99 -20.48
N ARG A 30 -15.24 7.97 -19.98
CA ARG A 30 -16.67 7.78 -19.71
C ARG A 30 -17.51 7.60 -20.97
N ARG A 31 -17.08 8.14 -22.13
CA ARG A 31 -17.81 8.00 -23.41
C ARG A 31 -17.93 6.53 -23.85
N MET A 32 -16.90 5.71 -23.67
CA MET A 32 -16.92 4.29 -24.10
C MET A 32 -17.78 3.36 -23.25
N ARG A 33 -18.06 3.71 -21.98
CA ARG A 33 -18.81 2.83 -21.06
C ARG A 33 -20.33 2.87 -21.25
N TRP A 34 -20.84 3.84 -22.00
CA TRP A 34 -22.27 3.94 -22.28
C TRP A 34 -22.75 2.83 -23.24
N LEU A 35 -21.90 2.41 -24.18
CA LEU A 35 -22.20 1.34 -25.15
C LEU A 35 -22.27 -0.07 -24.53
N ARG A 36 -21.57 -0.32 -23.40
CA ARG A 36 -21.57 -1.65 -22.72
C ARG A 36 -22.73 -1.87 -21.73
N ARG A 37 -23.53 -0.83 -21.41
CA ARG A 37 -24.62 -0.92 -20.43
C ARG A 37 -25.88 -1.61 -20.93
N SER A 38 -25.99 -1.87 -22.24
CA SER A 38 -27.17 -2.55 -22.79
C SER A 38 -27.16 -4.08 -22.56
N ARG A 39 -25.99 -4.68 -22.27
CA ARG A 39 -25.87 -6.16 -22.11
C ARG A 39 -25.79 -6.69 -20.68
N SER A 40 -25.77 -5.85 -19.64
CA SER A 40 -25.56 -6.30 -18.26
C SER A 40 -26.83 -6.39 -17.39
N ARG A 41 -28.03 -6.45 -17.98
CA ARG A 41 -29.30 -6.59 -17.24
C ARG A 41 -29.60 -8.03 -16.79
N LEU A 42 -28.71 -8.98 -17.07
CA LEU A 42 -28.80 -10.39 -16.68
C LEU A 42 -27.73 -10.77 -15.64
N ARG A 43 -27.33 -9.84 -14.76
CA ARG A 43 -26.47 -10.19 -13.63
C ARG A 43 -27.35 -10.61 -12.46
N ASP A 44 -27.17 -11.85 -12.02
CA ASP A 44 -27.86 -12.52 -10.91
C ASP A 44 -28.18 -11.58 -9.73
N GLN A 45 -29.45 -11.52 -9.36
CA GLN A 45 -29.94 -10.72 -8.23
C GLN A 45 -29.46 -11.25 -6.87
N THR A 46 -28.97 -12.49 -6.80
CA THR A 46 -28.33 -13.10 -5.62
C THR A 46 -26.94 -12.53 -5.32
N GLN A 47 -26.34 -11.75 -6.23
CA GLN A 47 -25.07 -11.03 -6.01
C GLN A 47 -25.27 -9.55 -5.64
N VAL A 48 -26.50 -9.11 -5.40
CA VAL A 48 -26.77 -7.72 -4.99
C VAL A 48 -26.35 -7.57 -3.53
N ARG A 49 -25.19 -6.92 -3.32
CA ARG A 49 -24.67 -6.57 -2.00
C ARG A 49 -25.73 -5.88 -1.15
N GLU A 50 -25.87 -6.33 0.09
CA GLU A 50 -26.59 -5.56 1.09
C GLU A 50 -25.87 -4.22 1.31
N PRO A 51 -26.60 -3.10 1.29
CA PRO A 51 -26.03 -1.80 1.56
C PRO A 51 -25.50 -1.77 3.01
N GLY A 52 -24.18 -1.89 3.15
CA GLY A 52 -23.51 -1.88 4.46
C GLY A 52 -22.48 -3.00 4.65
N ASP A 53 -22.44 -4.02 3.78
CA ASP A 53 -21.46 -5.10 3.88
C ASP A 53 -20.01 -4.59 3.72
N PRO A 54 -19.18 -4.61 4.79
CA PRO A 54 -17.83 -4.10 4.74
C PRO A 54 -16.83 -5.11 4.15
N ARG A 55 -17.25 -6.32 3.75
CA ARG A 55 -16.33 -7.39 3.33
C ARG A 55 -15.56 -7.07 2.04
N LEU A 56 -14.31 -7.51 2.01
CA LEU A 56 -13.41 -7.43 0.86
C LEU A 56 -13.61 -8.63 -0.07
N PHE A 57 -14.01 -8.37 -1.31
CA PHE A 57 -14.08 -9.41 -2.35
C PHE A 57 -12.91 -9.26 -3.32
N ILE A 58 -12.17 -10.35 -3.53
CA ILE A 58 -10.98 -10.37 -4.37
C ILE A 58 -11.28 -9.94 -5.81
N SER A 59 -12.38 -10.44 -6.40
CA SER A 59 -12.75 -10.17 -7.79
C SER A 59 -13.00 -8.68 -8.03
N GLU A 60 -13.61 -8.00 -7.08
CA GLU A 60 -13.85 -6.56 -7.17
C GLU A 60 -12.56 -5.75 -7.01
N GLU A 61 -11.70 -6.12 -6.07
CA GLU A 61 -10.46 -5.39 -5.81
C GLU A 61 -9.44 -5.57 -6.94
N PHE A 62 -9.26 -6.80 -7.45
CA PHE A 62 -8.36 -7.06 -8.57
C PHE A 62 -8.91 -6.57 -9.92
N SER A 63 -10.21 -6.32 -10.06
CA SER A 63 -10.73 -5.70 -11.29
C SER A 63 -10.39 -4.20 -11.43
N LYS A 64 -9.89 -3.56 -10.38
CA LYS A 64 -9.65 -2.10 -10.33
C LYS A 64 -8.20 -1.80 -10.76
N PRO A 65 -7.93 -1.26 -11.98
CA PRO A 65 -6.56 -0.98 -12.43
C PRO A 65 -5.79 -0.02 -11.52
N ARG A 66 -6.51 0.90 -10.85
CA ARG A 66 -5.94 1.80 -9.85
C ARG A 66 -5.26 1.05 -8.69
N ASN A 67 -5.73 -0.14 -8.33
CA ASN A 67 -5.15 -0.92 -7.25
C ASN A 67 -3.76 -1.43 -7.67
N PHE A 68 -3.59 -1.88 -8.91
CA PHE A 68 -2.27 -2.25 -9.43
C PHE A 68 -1.34 -1.06 -9.59
N ILE A 69 -1.84 0.09 -10.04
CA ILE A 69 -1.05 1.33 -10.08
C ILE A 69 -0.58 1.69 -8.65
N ASP A 70 -1.43 1.51 -7.65
CA ASP A 70 -1.10 1.74 -6.24
C ASP A 70 -0.03 0.78 -5.71
N PHE A 71 -0.11 -0.49 -6.11
CA PHE A 71 0.90 -1.48 -5.80
C PHE A 71 2.24 -1.13 -6.47
N LEU A 72 2.23 -0.88 -7.77
CA LEU A 72 3.44 -0.60 -8.54
C LEU A 72 4.11 0.69 -8.06
N ARG A 73 3.36 1.76 -7.77
CA ARG A 73 3.95 3.00 -7.27
C ARG A 73 4.56 2.86 -5.88
N ALA A 74 3.95 2.06 -5.00
CA ALA A 74 4.53 1.74 -3.71
C ALA A 74 5.82 0.91 -3.86
N LEU A 75 5.79 -0.09 -4.75
CA LEU A 75 6.94 -0.95 -5.04
C LEU A 75 8.10 -0.14 -5.63
N THR A 76 7.89 0.56 -6.75
CA THR A 76 8.96 1.29 -7.43
C THR A 76 9.45 2.48 -6.62
N GLY A 77 8.53 3.26 -6.06
CA GLY A 77 8.87 4.39 -5.21
C GLY A 77 9.58 3.94 -3.93
N GLY A 78 9.14 2.83 -3.33
CA GLY A 78 9.80 2.24 -2.16
C GLY A 78 11.21 1.73 -2.49
N LEU A 79 11.38 1.03 -3.62
CA LEU A 79 12.68 0.56 -4.08
C LEU A 79 13.66 1.71 -4.30
N LEU A 80 13.23 2.85 -4.86
CA LEU A 80 14.09 4.02 -5.03
C LEU A 80 14.52 4.62 -3.68
N ILE A 81 13.65 4.63 -2.67
CA ILE A 81 13.98 5.21 -1.35
C ILE A 81 14.88 4.28 -0.52
N VAL A 82 14.55 2.99 -0.47
CA VAL A 82 15.21 2.00 0.41
C VAL A 82 16.41 1.33 -0.27
N GLY A 83 16.34 1.15 -1.59
CA GLY A 83 17.24 0.27 -2.34
C GLY A 83 16.91 -1.21 -2.11
N SER A 84 17.37 -2.06 -3.01
CA SER A 84 17.34 -3.51 -2.84
C SER A 84 18.39 -4.19 -3.70
N SER A 85 19.25 -5.01 -3.08
CA SER A 85 20.22 -5.84 -3.79
C SER A 85 19.53 -6.89 -4.68
N GLU A 86 18.43 -7.48 -4.22
CA GLU A 86 17.63 -8.46 -4.99
C GLU A 86 17.15 -7.90 -6.34
N TRP A 87 16.94 -6.59 -6.43
CA TRP A 87 16.41 -5.92 -7.63
C TRP A 87 17.48 -5.10 -8.36
N ALA A 88 18.74 -5.16 -7.91
CA ALA A 88 19.82 -4.31 -8.39
C ALA A 88 19.47 -2.81 -8.42
N VAL A 89 18.71 -2.34 -7.42
CA VAL A 89 18.34 -0.92 -7.28
C VAL A 89 19.10 -0.33 -6.10
N GLU A 90 19.89 0.69 -6.39
CA GLU A 90 20.53 1.47 -5.35
C GLU A 90 19.55 2.48 -4.74
N ALA A 91 19.68 2.68 -3.42
CA ALA A 91 18.89 3.70 -2.74
C ALA A 91 19.32 5.09 -3.20
N VAL A 92 18.36 6.01 -3.33
CA VAL A 92 18.61 7.40 -3.76
C VAL A 92 19.35 8.23 -2.70
N ILE A 93 19.16 7.88 -1.43
CA ILE A 93 19.84 8.52 -0.30
C ILE A 93 20.90 7.54 0.18
N GLN A 94 22.18 7.77 -0.10
CA GLN A 94 23.26 6.85 0.25
C GLN A 94 24.21 7.43 1.28
N TYR A 95 24.90 6.52 1.98
CA TYR A 95 26.04 6.89 2.79
C TYR A 95 27.28 6.99 1.90
N ASP A 96 28.16 7.93 2.24
CA ASP A 96 29.45 8.07 1.58
C ASP A 96 30.46 7.19 2.32
N ALA A 97 30.78 6.01 1.76
CA ALA A 97 31.52 4.95 2.43
C ALA A 97 32.90 5.39 2.96
N GLU A 98 33.49 6.45 2.40
CA GLU A 98 34.80 6.96 2.80
C GLU A 98 34.79 7.82 4.09
N ARG A 99 33.60 8.24 4.56
CA ARG A 99 33.45 9.13 5.74
C ARG A 99 32.82 8.46 6.96
N VAL A 100 32.74 7.13 6.99
CA VAL A 100 32.08 6.37 8.08
C VAL A 100 32.94 6.41 9.34
N VAL A 101 32.67 7.34 10.25
CA VAL A 101 33.27 7.37 11.60
C VAL A 101 32.24 7.13 12.71
N GLN A 102 30.92 7.12 12.42
CA GLN A 102 29.89 6.98 13.45
C GLN A 102 28.70 6.11 13.01
N GLU A 103 28.45 5.02 13.77
CA GLU A 103 27.26 4.15 13.65
C GLU A 103 25.94 4.95 13.66
N ASN A 104 25.87 6.01 14.47
CA ASN A 104 24.69 6.90 14.58
C ASN A 104 24.24 7.51 13.23
N ALA A 105 25.15 7.68 12.28
CA ALA A 105 24.84 8.28 10.98
C ALA A 105 24.17 7.29 10.02
N VAL A 106 24.39 5.97 10.21
CA VAL A 106 23.74 4.91 9.42
C VAL A 106 22.27 4.78 9.83
N ASP A 107 22.01 4.79 11.14
CA ASP A 107 20.64 4.73 11.69
C ASP A 107 19.80 5.94 11.28
N GLY A 108 20.40 7.14 11.28
CA GLY A 108 19.72 8.37 10.87
C GLY A 108 19.15 8.31 9.44
N ILE A 109 19.89 7.71 8.50
CA ILE A 109 19.42 7.55 7.11
C ILE A 109 18.28 6.52 7.05
N ALA A 110 18.39 5.42 7.78
CA ALA A 110 17.33 4.41 7.83
C ALA A 110 16.02 5.02 8.35
N TYR A 111 16.07 5.81 9.43
CA TYR A 111 14.90 6.52 9.97
C TYR A 111 14.34 7.56 9.01
N LEU A 112 15.19 8.31 8.29
CA LEU A 112 14.75 9.25 7.27
C LEU A 112 13.98 8.52 6.15
N ARG A 113 14.52 7.42 5.64
CA ARG A 113 13.85 6.60 4.62
C ARG A 113 12.50 6.08 5.12
N MET A 114 12.45 5.55 6.35
CA MET A 114 11.19 5.11 6.99
C MET A 114 10.18 6.26 7.11
N ALA A 115 10.63 7.46 7.52
CA ALA A 115 9.76 8.63 7.62
C ALA A 115 9.15 9.02 6.25
N LEU A 116 9.94 9.00 5.18
CA LEU A 116 9.46 9.29 3.82
C LEU A 116 8.37 8.29 3.36
N LEU A 117 8.56 7.00 3.66
CA LEU A 117 7.57 5.96 3.37
C LEU A 117 6.31 6.11 4.23
N LEU A 118 6.46 6.44 5.52
CA LEU A 118 5.35 6.67 6.44
C LEU A 118 4.45 7.81 5.94
N VAL A 119 5.03 8.92 5.49
CA VAL A 119 4.28 10.03 4.87
C VAL A 119 3.46 9.53 3.68
N GLY A 120 4.05 8.70 2.81
CA GLY A 120 3.35 8.09 1.69
C GLY A 120 2.12 7.29 2.13
N VAL A 121 2.26 6.45 3.16
CA VAL A 121 1.16 5.66 3.71
C VAL A 121 0.06 6.55 4.30
N LEU A 122 0.43 7.58 5.07
CA LEU A 122 -0.51 8.55 5.63
C LEU A 122 -1.31 9.28 4.54
N ILE A 123 -0.66 9.68 3.44
CA ILE A 123 -1.33 10.30 2.29
C ILE A 123 -2.34 9.35 1.64
N GLN A 124 -2.04 8.05 1.54
CA GLN A 124 -2.96 7.08 0.95
C GLN A 124 -4.11 6.68 1.89
N PHE A 125 -3.84 6.70 3.19
CA PHE A 125 -4.78 6.31 4.24
C PHE A 125 -5.78 7.42 4.58
N ILE A 126 -5.30 8.65 4.75
CA ILE A 126 -6.10 9.81 5.17
C ILE A 126 -6.63 10.55 3.94
N ARG A 127 -7.95 10.72 3.87
CA ARG A 127 -8.59 11.48 2.80
C ARG A 127 -9.42 12.63 3.35
N TYR A 128 -9.28 13.78 2.69
CA TYR A 128 -10.11 14.96 2.93
C TYR A 128 -11.00 15.25 1.72
N GLU A 129 -12.33 15.10 1.90
CA GLU A 129 -13.37 15.49 0.94
C GLU A 129 -14.46 16.27 1.67
N GLY A 130 -14.09 17.40 2.28
CA GLY A 130 -14.97 18.18 3.18
C GLY A 130 -15.14 17.55 4.58
N LYS A 131 -14.85 16.26 4.74
CA LYS A 131 -14.67 15.57 6.03
C LYS A 131 -13.49 14.59 5.94
N PHE A 132 -12.79 14.38 7.06
CA PHE A 132 -11.75 13.36 7.17
C PHE A 132 -12.35 11.95 7.14
N SER A 133 -11.88 11.13 6.21
CA SER A 133 -12.27 9.73 6.06
C SER A 133 -11.04 8.84 5.93
N PHE A 134 -11.11 7.64 6.49
CA PHE A 134 -10.03 6.66 6.46
C PHE A 134 -10.29 5.60 5.40
N TYR A 135 -9.31 5.36 4.55
CA TYR A 135 -9.38 4.35 3.49
C TYR A 135 -8.27 3.33 3.67
N ALA A 136 -8.57 2.05 3.46
CA ALA A 136 -7.56 0.99 3.51
C ALA A 136 -6.67 1.02 2.25
N PRO A 137 -5.37 1.33 2.34
CA PRO A 137 -4.48 1.41 1.18
C PRO A 137 -3.86 0.02 0.89
N LEU A 138 -4.71 -1.01 0.74
CA LEU A 138 -4.32 -2.43 0.69
C LEU A 138 -3.17 -2.73 -0.29
N PHE A 139 -3.33 -2.30 -1.54
CA PHE A 139 -2.35 -2.58 -2.59
C PHE A 139 -1.07 -1.76 -2.42
N TYR A 140 -1.17 -0.55 -1.88
CA TYR A 140 0.00 0.28 -1.60
C TYR A 140 0.84 -0.34 -0.48
N ILE A 141 0.20 -0.76 0.62
CA ILE A 141 0.85 -1.53 1.70
C ILE A 141 1.39 -2.86 1.16
N GLY A 142 0.65 -3.52 0.27
CA GLY A 142 1.10 -4.69 -0.48
C GLY A 142 2.44 -4.45 -1.16
N GLY A 143 2.54 -3.40 -1.99
CA GLY A 143 3.77 -3.04 -2.70
C GLY A 143 4.92 -2.69 -1.78
N LEU A 144 4.66 -1.97 -0.67
CA LEU A 144 5.68 -1.68 0.34
C LEU A 144 6.19 -2.95 1.03
N GLY A 145 5.36 -3.97 1.21
CA GLY A 145 5.78 -5.24 1.81
C GLY A 145 6.92 -5.93 1.04
N PHE A 146 6.88 -5.87 -0.29
CA PHE A 146 7.95 -6.39 -1.15
C PHE A 146 9.28 -5.64 -0.99
N VAL A 147 9.21 -4.35 -0.67
CA VAL A 147 10.40 -3.50 -0.48
C VAL A 147 10.99 -3.70 0.90
N LEU A 148 10.14 -3.63 1.92
CA LEU A 148 10.57 -3.59 3.32
C LEU A 148 10.99 -4.96 3.84
N CYS A 149 10.34 -6.04 3.38
CA CYS A 149 10.63 -7.40 3.85
C CYS A 149 11.27 -8.28 2.76
N GLY A 150 11.56 -7.74 1.57
CA GLY A 150 12.08 -8.49 0.42
C GLY A 150 11.01 -9.19 -0.41
N PHE A 151 11.41 -9.70 -1.58
CA PHE A 151 10.48 -10.27 -2.56
C PHE A 151 9.69 -11.44 -1.99
N ASN A 152 10.38 -12.39 -1.34
CA ASN A 152 9.78 -13.62 -0.85
C ASN A 152 8.73 -13.36 0.24
N ALA A 153 9.10 -12.62 1.30
CA ALA A 153 8.17 -12.32 2.38
C ALA A 153 6.96 -11.51 1.89
N GLY A 154 7.20 -10.49 1.05
CA GLY A 154 6.13 -9.69 0.43
C GLY A 154 5.18 -10.54 -0.40
N LEU A 155 5.71 -11.41 -1.27
CA LEU A 155 4.93 -12.29 -2.14
C LEU A 155 4.09 -13.28 -1.32
N PHE A 156 4.70 -14.00 -0.39
CA PHE A 156 3.99 -14.99 0.44
C PHE A 156 2.93 -14.32 1.32
N ALA A 157 3.23 -13.20 1.97
CA ALA A 157 2.25 -12.47 2.77
C ALA A 157 1.05 -12.00 1.93
N PHE A 158 1.32 -11.50 0.72
CA PHE A 158 0.28 -11.05 -0.20
C PHE A 158 -0.59 -12.21 -0.67
N LEU A 159 0.02 -13.31 -1.14
CA LEU A 159 -0.71 -14.48 -1.62
C LEU A 159 -1.52 -15.16 -0.52
N ILE A 160 -0.92 -15.39 0.65
CA ILE A 160 -1.60 -16.03 1.79
C ILE A 160 -2.73 -15.13 2.29
N GLY A 161 -2.50 -13.83 2.46
CA GLY A 161 -3.52 -12.88 2.89
C GLY A 161 -4.74 -12.88 1.96
N TRP A 162 -4.51 -12.85 0.65
CA TRP A 162 -5.60 -12.93 -0.33
C TRP A 162 -6.27 -14.30 -0.38
N THR A 163 -5.52 -15.39 -0.25
CA THR A 163 -6.07 -16.76 -0.22
C THR A 163 -6.99 -16.95 0.99
N ILE A 164 -6.56 -16.53 2.18
CA ILE A 164 -7.40 -16.56 3.38
C ILE A 164 -8.65 -15.69 3.18
N ASN A 165 -8.51 -14.50 2.60
CA ASN A 165 -9.65 -13.63 2.31
C ASN A 165 -10.63 -14.22 1.28
N THR A 166 -10.18 -15.12 0.38
CA THR A 166 -11.09 -15.87 -0.49
C THR A 166 -11.88 -16.94 0.25
N ALA A 167 -11.26 -17.63 1.21
CA ALA A 167 -11.92 -18.65 2.02
C ALA A 167 -12.87 -18.03 3.05
N ALA A 168 -12.46 -16.92 3.68
CA ALA A 168 -13.22 -16.20 4.68
C ALA A 168 -13.12 -14.69 4.42
N PRO A 169 -14.12 -14.06 3.76
CA PRO A 169 -14.08 -12.64 3.43
C PRO A 169 -13.97 -11.76 4.67
N LEU A 170 -12.87 -11.03 4.78
CA LEU A 170 -12.55 -10.16 5.92
C LEU A 170 -13.01 -8.73 5.64
N SER A 171 -13.22 -7.97 6.72
CA SER A 171 -13.30 -6.51 6.62
C SER A 171 -11.92 -5.92 6.27
N PRO A 172 -11.82 -4.67 5.79
CA PRO A 172 -10.55 -4.01 5.50
C PRO A 172 -9.61 -3.96 6.69
N ALA A 173 -10.16 -3.72 7.87
CA ALA A 173 -9.41 -3.78 9.11
C ALA A 173 -8.88 -5.19 9.37
N GLY A 174 -9.75 -6.22 9.25
CA GLY A 174 -9.36 -7.62 9.44
C GLY A 174 -8.26 -8.06 8.47
N PHE A 175 -8.38 -7.69 7.19
CA PHE A 175 -7.38 -8.01 6.18
C PHE A 175 -6.04 -7.33 6.48
N LEU A 176 -6.03 -6.04 6.82
CA LEU A 176 -4.79 -5.33 7.16
C LEU A 176 -4.14 -5.87 8.44
N SER A 177 -4.92 -6.25 9.45
CA SER A 177 -4.40 -6.92 10.64
C SER A 177 -3.75 -8.25 10.31
N LEU A 178 -4.42 -9.08 9.51
CA LEU A 178 -3.87 -10.35 9.05
C LEU A 178 -2.59 -10.13 8.23
N TYR A 179 -2.63 -9.19 7.28
CA TYR A 179 -1.48 -8.88 6.44
C TYR A 179 -0.30 -8.34 7.26
N ALA A 180 -0.54 -7.48 8.25
CA ALA A 180 0.48 -6.98 9.15
C ALA A 180 1.14 -8.11 9.96
N LEU A 181 0.36 -9.07 10.45
CA LEU A 181 0.87 -10.26 11.12
C LEU A 181 1.71 -11.12 10.18
N LEU A 182 1.20 -11.41 8.98
CA LEU A 182 1.88 -12.23 7.98
C LEU A 182 3.20 -11.59 7.52
N ILE A 183 3.19 -10.30 7.18
CA ILE A 183 4.38 -9.60 6.70
C ILE A 183 5.44 -9.47 7.79
N PHE A 184 5.04 -9.33 9.04
CA PHE A 184 5.96 -9.31 10.18
C PHE A 184 6.58 -10.70 10.39
N MET A 185 5.76 -11.75 10.52
CA MET A 185 6.26 -13.12 10.75
C MET A 185 7.13 -13.62 9.59
N LEU A 186 6.70 -13.42 8.34
CA LEU A 186 7.47 -13.81 7.17
C LEU A 186 8.69 -12.92 6.96
N GLY A 187 8.60 -11.62 7.29
CA GLY A 187 9.77 -10.74 7.28
C GLY A 187 10.84 -11.20 8.26
N LEU A 188 10.46 -11.56 9.49
CA LEU A 188 11.39 -12.14 10.46
C LEU A 188 12.01 -13.45 9.96
N LEU A 189 11.22 -14.29 9.29
CA LEU A 189 11.67 -15.56 8.73
C LEU A 189 12.68 -15.40 7.58
N PHE A 190 12.41 -14.50 6.62
CA PHE A 190 13.22 -14.37 5.41
C PHE A 190 14.36 -13.34 5.51
N ARG A 191 14.20 -12.28 6.31
CA ARG A 191 15.21 -11.21 6.49
C ARG A 191 15.91 -11.23 7.85
N GLY A 192 15.32 -11.90 8.84
CA GLY A 192 15.89 -12.00 10.18
C GLY A 192 15.34 -10.96 11.17
N VAL A 193 15.70 -11.15 12.44
CA VAL A 193 15.12 -10.42 13.59
C VAL A 193 15.70 -9.01 13.78
N HIS A 194 16.90 -8.77 13.25
CA HIS A 194 17.62 -7.50 13.43
C HIS A 194 17.33 -6.46 12.34
N ASP A 195 16.53 -6.79 11.33
CA ASP A 195 16.18 -5.82 10.29
C ASP A 195 15.04 -4.90 10.76
N GLY A 196 15.38 -3.64 11.05
CA GLY A 196 14.43 -2.60 11.44
C GLY A 196 13.31 -2.35 10.42
N TYR A 197 13.54 -2.63 9.13
CA TYR A 197 12.51 -2.50 8.10
C TYR A 197 11.38 -3.52 8.26
N VAL A 198 11.65 -4.70 8.83
CA VAL A 198 10.62 -5.73 9.10
C VAL A 198 9.66 -5.26 10.18
N LEU A 199 10.19 -4.72 11.28
CA LEU A 199 9.38 -4.14 12.35
C LEU A 199 8.55 -2.97 11.81
N PHE A 200 9.19 -2.09 11.05
CA PHE A 200 8.52 -0.96 10.42
C PHE A 200 7.39 -1.41 9.47
N ALA A 201 7.60 -2.45 8.65
CA ALA A 201 6.58 -2.99 7.77
C ALA A 201 5.34 -3.48 8.52
N GLY A 202 5.53 -4.20 9.63
CA GLY A 202 4.44 -4.65 10.49
C GLY A 202 3.65 -3.48 11.08
N VAL A 203 4.35 -2.52 11.68
CA VAL A 203 3.75 -1.32 12.29
C VAL A 203 2.98 -0.50 11.26
N VAL A 204 3.58 -0.21 10.11
CA VAL A 204 2.98 0.59 9.05
C VAL A 204 1.78 -0.10 8.41
N SER A 205 1.83 -1.44 8.27
CA SER A 205 0.70 -2.21 7.75
C SER A 205 -0.49 -2.20 8.72
N PHE A 206 -0.23 -2.20 10.02
CA PHE A 206 -1.25 -2.16 11.06
C PHE A 206 -1.75 -0.74 11.38
N LEU A 207 -0.95 0.29 11.08
CA LEU A 207 -1.24 1.69 11.41
C LEU A 207 -2.64 2.16 10.97
N PRO A 208 -3.13 1.90 9.75
CA PRO A 208 -4.49 2.29 9.36
C PRO A 208 -5.57 1.69 10.27
N VAL A 209 -5.36 0.45 10.73
CA VAL A 209 -6.27 -0.25 11.63
C VAL A 209 -6.26 0.45 12.99
N LEU A 210 -5.07 0.64 13.57
CA LEU A 210 -4.91 1.29 14.86
C LEU A 210 -5.55 2.68 14.88
N VAL A 211 -5.26 3.53 13.90
CA VAL A 211 -5.83 4.89 13.84
C VAL A 211 -7.35 4.84 13.66
N SER A 212 -7.87 3.90 12.86
CA SER A 212 -9.32 3.74 12.68
C SER A 212 -10.04 3.34 13.98
N LEU A 213 -9.43 2.46 14.78
CA LEU A 213 -9.95 2.04 16.09
C LEU A 213 -9.91 3.18 17.09
N LEU A 214 -8.78 3.89 17.20
CA LEU A 214 -8.63 5.04 18.10
C LEU A 214 -9.61 6.16 17.77
N ALA A 215 -9.85 6.41 16.48
CA ALA A 215 -10.80 7.40 16.02
C ALA A 215 -12.27 6.93 16.05
N ARG A 216 -12.54 5.66 16.41
CA ARG A 216 -13.87 5.01 16.37
C ARG A 216 -14.57 5.19 15.01
N ARG A 217 -13.82 5.07 13.91
CA ARG A 217 -14.32 5.23 12.53
C ARG A 217 -13.95 4.00 11.71
N SER A 218 -14.89 3.48 10.92
CA SER A 218 -14.60 2.34 10.06
C SER A 218 -13.65 2.70 8.91
N LEU A 219 -12.78 1.76 8.57
CA LEU A 219 -11.97 1.80 7.36
C LEU A 219 -12.86 1.59 6.13
N ALA A 220 -12.99 2.61 5.30
CA ALA A 220 -13.79 2.54 4.09
C ALA A 220 -13.02 1.86 2.94
N ILE A 221 -13.75 1.10 2.11
CA ILE A 221 -13.30 0.68 0.78
C ILE A 221 -13.76 1.72 -0.23
N PHE A 222 -12.98 1.95 -1.29
CA PHE A 222 -13.39 2.79 -2.41
C PHE A 222 -14.55 2.15 -3.21
N THR A 223 -15.77 2.28 -2.71
CA THR A 223 -17.02 2.02 -3.43
C THR A 223 -17.64 3.33 -3.89
N LYS A 224 -18.23 3.34 -5.08
CA LYS A 224 -18.88 4.53 -5.64
C LYS A 224 -20.20 4.69 -4.89
N ARG A 225 -20.47 5.85 -4.27
CA ARG A 225 -21.84 6.17 -3.80
C ARG A 225 -22.79 5.99 -4.98
N ILE A 226 -23.72 5.05 -4.83
CA ILE A 226 -24.95 5.02 -5.61
C ILE A 226 -25.74 6.19 -5.02
N LYS A 227 -26.00 7.21 -5.85
CA LYS A 227 -27.01 8.21 -5.54
C LYS A 227 -28.37 7.60 -5.86
#